data_AF-A0A8I0DNU2-F1
#
_entry.id   AF-A0A8I0DNU2-F1
#
_cell.length_a   1.000
_cell.length_b   1.000
_cell.length_c   1.000
_cell.angle_alpha   90.00
_cell.angle_beta   90.00
_cell.angle_gamma   90.00
#
_symmetry.space_group_name_H-M   'P 1'
#
loop_
_entity.id
_entity.type
_entity.pdbx_description
1 polymer ?
#
loop_
_entity_poly.entity_id
_entity_poly.type
_entity_poly.pdbx_seq_one_letter_code
_entity_poly.pdbx_strand_id
1 'polypeptide(L)'
;MMKKIIAATLALTLSMSMGNFVYAAEDSSADIKATYQAGKENTDTVYSVDVKWGSLEYTYSSGVTKSWDPTTLKYKETSGTSSWTCQDGADQITITNNSNADITASLAYGKTDNNITGTFTNSKIGLKSAEGTNVGESPSETTTLSLKGALSDTTAEKKEIGNVTVTISDYVGTSSNYKWDGNGNISWGFLKTTLTDGVYTVEKECPGNNYLASIFYIYNKGNSQEKYVIKDGDIKAEGTYSLQKVTSGNGSYGVSLPSTMALNGKTIRLTVDLRDENNPTLTVKVI
;
A
#
# COMPACT_ATOMS: atom_id res chain seq x y z
N MET A 1 1.41 -60.53 20.84
CA MET A 1 2.12 -61.70 21.40
C MET A 1 3.32 -61.18 22.19
N MET A 2 3.42 -61.55 23.48
CA MET A 2 4.46 -61.17 24.46
C MET A 2 5.88 -61.55 23.95
N LYS A 3 6.98 -60.93 24.39
CA LYS A 3 7.58 -61.09 25.74
C LYS A 3 8.69 -60.06 26.03
N LYS A 4 8.75 -59.66 27.31
CA LYS A 4 9.88 -59.02 28.01
C LYS A 4 10.98 -60.07 28.34
N ILE A 5 12.07 -59.61 28.98
CA ILE A 5 13.09 -60.32 29.82
C ILE A 5 14.48 -60.29 29.14
N ILE A 6 15.35 -59.31 29.48
CA ILE A 6 16.38 -59.29 30.56
C ILE A 6 17.41 -60.41 30.41
N ALA A 7 18.69 -60.06 30.23
CA ALA A 7 19.82 -60.69 30.91
C ALA A 7 21.13 -59.93 30.63
N ALA A 8 21.63 -59.26 31.66
CA ALA A 8 23.05 -58.93 31.77
C ALA A 8 23.79 -60.19 32.26
N THR A 9 24.90 -60.54 31.60
CA THR A 9 25.86 -61.52 32.13
C THR A 9 27.25 -60.93 32.07
N LEU A 10 27.70 -60.42 33.21
CA LEU A 10 29.10 -60.20 33.54
C LEU A 10 29.64 -61.53 34.09
N ALA A 11 30.64 -62.12 33.43
CA ALA A 11 31.45 -63.19 34.01
C ALA A 11 32.90 -63.04 33.54
N LEU A 12 33.73 -62.55 34.46
CA LEU A 12 35.19 -62.59 34.41
C LEU A 12 35.64 -64.06 34.56
N THR A 13 36.61 -64.54 33.77
CA THR A 13 38.01 -64.72 34.24
C THR A 13 38.91 -65.48 33.24
N LEU A 14 40.08 -64.85 32.99
CA LEU A 14 41.44 -65.37 32.78
C LEU A 14 41.73 -66.52 31.80
N SER A 15 42.61 -66.26 30.83
CA SER A 15 44.06 -66.60 30.98
C SER A 15 44.83 -66.38 29.67
N MET A 16 46.00 -65.71 29.77
CA MET A 16 47.23 -65.91 28.96
C MET A 16 47.09 -65.67 27.43
N SER A 17 48.03 -65.13 26.66
CA SER A 17 49.43 -64.74 26.79
C SER A 17 49.78 -64.07 25.45
N MET A 18 50.53 -62.96 25.52
CA MET A 18 51.31 -62.28 24.47
C MET A 18 50.93 -62.44 22.99
N GLY A 19 50.54 -61.30 22.41
CA GLY A 19 50.71 -60.96 21.01
C GLY A 19 50.22 -59.55 20.84
N ASN A 20 51.11 -58.55 20.84
CA ASN A 20 50.74 -57.19 20.45
C ASN A 20 50.38 -57.22 18.96
N PHE A 21 49.13 -57.50 18.63
CA PHE A 21 48.59 -57.03 17.37
C PHE A 21 48.37 -55.53 17.54
N VAL A 22 49.34 -54.74 17.06
CA VAL A 22 49.06 -53.35 16.71
C VAL A 22 48.13 -53.42 15.51
N TYR A 23 46.83 -53.49 15.77
CA TYR A 23 45.87 -53.05 14.76
C TYR A 23 46.10 -51.54 14.64
N ALA A 24 46.42 -51.07 13.44
CA ALA A 24 46.10 -49.68 13.13
C ALA A 24 44.61 -49.53 13.47
N ALA A 25 44.27 -48.67 14.43
CA ALA A 25 42.90 -48.21 14.53
C ALA A 25 42.59 -47.66 13.14
N GLU A 26 41.60 -48.23 12.44
CA GLU A 26 41.09 -47.57 11.25
C GLU A 26 40.77 -46.14 11.69
N ASP A 27 41.33 -45.14 10.99
CA ASP A 27 40.94 -43.75 11.17
C ASP A 27 39.45 -43.69 10.80
N SER A 28 38.59 -43.93 11.78
CA SER A 28 37.16 -43.92 11.61
C SER A 28 36.74 -42.47 11.57
N SER A 29 36.85 -41.86 10.39
CA SER A 29 36.24 -40.56 10.14
C SER A 29 34.74 -40.76 9.95
N ALA A 30 33.96 -39.89 10.59
CA ALA A 30 32.52 -39.80 10.37
C ALA A 30 32.22 -38.44 9.74
N ASP A 31 31.51 -38.45 8.61
CA ASP A 31 31.08 -37.22 7.97
C ASP A 31 30.09 -36.48 8.88
N ILE A 32 30.38 -35.21 9.18
CA ILE A 32 29.39 -34.29 9.75
C ILE A 32 28.56 -33.72 8.61
N LYS A 33 27.28 -34.11 8.57
CA LYS A 33 26.32 -33.63 7.60
C LYS A 33 25.37 -32.67 8.29
N ALA A 34 25.35 -31.42 7.83
CA ALA A 34 24.39 -30.41 8.27
C ALA A 34 23.40 -30.12 7.15
N THR A 35 22.16 -29.82 7.52
CA THR A 35 21.13 -29.32 6.62
C THR A 35 20.86 -27.87 6.98
N TYR A 36 21.03 -26.97 6.02
CA TYR A 36 20.57 -25.59 6.16
C TYR A 36 19.05 -25.57 6.11
N GLN A 37 18.41 -25.11 7.18
CA GLN A 37 17.01 -24.69 7.14
C GLN A 37 17.00 -23.18 7.02
N ALA A 38 16.47 -22.66 5.92
CA ALA A 38 16.22 -21.24 5.77
C ALA A 38 15.24 -20.78 6.87
N GLY A 39 15.52 -19.63 7.48
CA GLY A 39 14.54 -18.98 8.34
C GLY A 39 13.27 -18.63 7.54
N LYS A 40 12.13 -18.58 8.23
CA LYS A 40 10.89 -18.06 7.64
C LYS A 40 10.92 -16.53 7.75
N GLU A 41 10.89 -15.85 6.61
CA GLU A 41 10.72 -14.40 6.58
C GLU A 41 9.28 -14.06 6.99
N ASN A 42 9.12 -13.08 7.88
CA ASN A 42 7.80 -12.54 8.16
C ASN A 42 7.46 -11.48 7.10
N THR A 43 6.48 -11.80 6.26
CA THR A 43 6.00 -10.94 5.18
C THR A 43 4.73 -10.17 5.58
N ASP A 44 4.39 -10.11 6.87
CA ASP A 44 3.26 -9.36 7.37
C ASP A 44 3.42 -7.87 7.07
N THR A 45 2.32 -7.20 6.77
CA THR A 45 2.32 -5.75 6.55
C THR A 45 2.50 -5.02 7.89
N VAL A 46 3.45 -4.08 7.92
CA VAL A 46 3.78 -3.23 9.07
C VAL A 46 3.68 -1.78 8.63
N TYR A 47 2.77 -1.04 9.25
CA TYR A 47 2.60 0.39 9.02
C TYR A 47 3.46 1.22 10.00
N SER A 48 4.25 2.14 9.46
CA SER A 48 5.04 3.12 10.19
C SER A 48 5.08 4.41 9.37
N VAL A 49 4.46 5.46 9.88
CA VAL A 49 4.31 6.74 9.16
C VAL A 49 4.65 7.89 10.08
N ASP A 50 5.54 8.76 9.63
CA ASP A 50 5.86 10.00 10.31
C ASP A 50 5.13 11.17 9.66
N VAL A 51 4.55 12.04 10.49
CA VAL A 51 3.95 13.30 10.04
C VAL A 51 4.66 14.45 10.75
N LYS A 52 5.34 15.29 9.98
CA LYS A 52 5.98 16.51 10.45
C LYS A 52 5.12 17.72 10.10
N TRP A 53 4.97 18.62 11.07
CA TRP A 53 4.11 19.78 10.98
C TRP A 53 4.96 21.05 11.02
N GLY A 54 4.66 22.01 10.13
CA GLY A 54 4.96 23.41 10.38
C GLY A 54 4.15 23.93 11.57
N SER A 55 4.39 25.18 11.98
CA SER A 55 3.67 25.76 13.11
C SER A 55 2.16 25.91 12.85
N LEU A 56 1.75 25.97 11.58
CA LEU A 56 0.40 26.29 11.13
C LEU A 56 -0.14 27.60 11.73
N GLU A 57 0.76 28.52 12.11
CA GLU A 57 0.41 29.85 12.60
C GLU A 57 0.33 30.83 11.43
N TYR A 58 -0.83 31.48 11.27
CA TYR A 58 -1.07 32.45 10.21
C TYR A 58 -1.41 33.83 10.77
N THR A 59 -1.01 34.87 10.04
CA THR A 59 -1.39 36.26 10.28
C THR A 59 -2.46 36.67 9.26
N TYR A 60 -3.60 37.15 9.73
CA TYR A 60 -4.61 37.77 8.88
C TYR A 60 -4.39 39.28 8.78
N SER A 61 -4.31 39.78 7.56
CA SER A 61 -4.34 41.21 7.27
C SER A 61 -5.69 41.57 6.65
N SER A 62 -6.47 42.43 7.29
CA SER A 62 -7.78 42.85 6.76
C SER A 62 -7.69 43.73 5.51
N GLY A 63 -6.50 44.28 5.24
CA GLY A 63 -6.28 45.29 4.20
C GLY A 63 -6.84 46.67 4.55
N VAL A 64 -7.52 46.84 5.69
CA VAL A 64 -8.08 48.13 6.12
C VAL A 64 -6.99 48.99 6.74
N THR A 65 -6.81 50.20 6.23
CA THR A 65 -5.92 51.21 6.78
C THR A 65 -6.73 52.41 7.29
N LYS A 66 -6.35 52.94 8.46
CA LYS A 66 -6.96 54.13 9.06
C LYS A 66 -5.95 55.27 9.08
N SER A 67 -6.29 56.38 8.43
CA SER A 67 -5.46 57.58 8.41
C SER A 67 -6.22 58.75 9.02
N TRP A 68 -5.57 59.52 9.89
CA TRP A 68 -6.17 60.71 10.50
C TRP A 68 -6.31 61.82 9.47
N ASP A 69 -7.53 62.34 9.30
CA ASP A 69 -7.79 63.54 8.49
C ASP A 69 -7.92 64.76 9.41
N PRO A 70 -6.93 65.68 9.42
CA PRO A 70 -6.96 66.86 10.28
C PRO A 70 -8.06 67.86 9.89
N THR A 71 -8.63 67.76 8.69
CA THR A 71 -9.69 68.65 8.20
C THR A 71 -11.04 68.27 8.78
N THR A 72 -11.33 66.96 8.82
CA THR A 72 -12.61 66.43 9.31
C THR A 72 -12.54 65.97 10.78
N LEU A 73 -11.34 65.97 11.37
CA LEU A 73 -11.05 65.47 12.72
C LEU A 73 -11.57 64.04 12.94
N LYS A 74 -11.47 63.22 11.90
CA LYS A 74 -11.93 61.82 11.86
C LYS A 74 -10.89 60.94 11.18
N TYR A 75 -10.90 59.66 11.52
CA TYR A 75 -10.14 58.67 10.75
C TYR A 75 -10.85 58.35 9.45
N LYS A 76 -10.14 58.45 8.33
CA LYS A 76 -10.56 57.95 7.03
C LYS A 76 -10.10 56.52 6.88
N GLU A 77 -11.05 55.63 6.60
CA GLU A 77 -10.78 54.24 6.27
C GLU A 77 -10.56 54.07 4.77
N THR A 78 -9.51 53.33 4.41
CA THR A 78 -9.29 52.86 3.05
C THR A 78 -9.19 51.34 3.07
N SER A 79 -10.01 50.68 2.26
CA SER A 79 -10.04 49.22 2.17
C SER A 79 -9.09 48.74 1.08
N GLY A 80 -8.10 47.95 1.45
CA GLY A 80 -7.28 47.14 0.55
C GLY A 80 -7.78 45.70 0.46
N THR A 81 -6.96 44.84 -0.16
CA THR A 81 -7.21 43.40 -0.24
C THR A 81 -6.80 42.72 1.06
N SER A 82 -7.67 41.86 1.61
CA SER A 82 -7.30 41.03 2.75
C SER A 82 -6.41 39.85 2.33
N SER A 83 -5.55 39.41 3.23
CA SER A 83 -4.63 38.32 2.96
C SER A 83 -4.31 37.51 4.22
N TRP A 84 -3.92 36.26 4.00
CA TRP A 84 -3.32 35.39 5.00
C TRP A 84 -1.84 35.23 4.65
N THR A 85 -0.98 35.39 5.65
CA THR A 85 0.46 35.15 5.52
C THR A 85 0.94 34.27 6.66
N CYS A 86 2.04 33.56 6.46
CA CYS A 86 2.68 32.76 7.51
C CYS A 86 4.20 32.86 7.34
N GLN A 87 4.95 32.37 8.34
CA GLN A 87 6.40 32.24 8.22
C GLN A 87 6.75 31.15 7.20
N ASP A 88 7.94 31.23 6.61
CA ASP A 88 8.39 30.22 5.65
C ASP A 88 8.39 28.82 6.28
N GLY A 89 7.77 27.86 5.59
CA GLY A 89 7.58 26.49 6.07
C GLY A 89 6.52 26.30 7.16
N ALA A 90 5.88 27.35 7.67
CA ALA A 90 4.86 27.23 8.72
C ALA A 90 3.60 26.50 8.23
N ASP A 91 3.29 26.60 6.93
CA ASP A 91 2.13 25.99 6.29
C ASP A 91 2.37 24.56 5.78
N GLN A 92 3.59 24.03 5.94
CA GLN A 92 3.99 22.74 5.39
C GLN A 92 3.59 21.58 6.30
N ILE A 93 3.16 20.49 5.67
CA ILE A 93 2.87 19.21 6.31
C ILE A 93 3.60 18.14 5.49
N THR A 94 4.58 17.49 6.10
CA THR A 94 5.40 16.47 5.45
C THR A 94 5.05 15.10 6.00
N ILE A 95 4.74 14.17 5.10
CA ILE A 95 4.43 12.78 5.42
C ILE A 95 5.58 11.92 4.91
N THR A 96 6.08 11.01 5.74
CA THR A 96 7.12 10.03 5.39
C THR A 96 6.60 8.63 5.66
N ASN A 97 6.64 7.76 4.66
CA ASN A 97 6.21 6.37 4.81
C ASN A 97 7.42 5.47 5.06
N ASN A 98 7.53 4.94 6.28
CA ASN A 98 8.53 3.94 6.67
C ASN A 98 7.95 2.51 6.67
N SER A 99 6.71 2.34 6.19
CA SER A 99 6.01 1.06 6.13
C SER A 99 6.62 0.14 5.08
N ASN A 100 6.40 -1.17 5.21
CA ASN A 100 6.66 -2.14 4.12
C ASN A 100 5.50 -2.25 3.12
N ALA A 101 4.59 -1.27 3.11
CA ALA A 101 3.45 -1.20 2.20
C ALA A 101 3.24 0.21 1.65
N ASP A 102 2.66 0.26 0.44
CA ASP A 102 2.19 1.51 -0.17
C ASP A 102 1.00 2.06 0.64
N ILE A 103 0.99 3.37 0.89
CA ILE A 103 -0.07 4.03 1.68
C ILE A 103 -0.74 5.18 0.92
N THR A 104 -1.89 5.62 1.42
CA THR A 104 -2.48 6.92 1.12
C THR A 104 -2.62 7.75 2.39
N ALA A 105 -2.12 8.99 2.36
CA ALA A 105 -2.38 10.00 3.35
C ALA A 105 -3.45 10.97 2.83
N SER A 106 -4.58 11.07 3.52
CA SER A 106 -5.67 11.99 3.19
C SER A 106 -5.73 13.11 4.22
N LEU A 107 -5.67 14.36 3.75
CA LEU A 107 -5.68 15.56 4.58
C LEU A 107 -7.03 16.25 4.52
N ALA A 108 -7.54 16.63 5.70
CA ALA A 108 -8.78 17.38 5.84
C ALA A 108 -8.58 18.59 6.75
N TYR A 109 -9.15 19.72 6.36
CA TYR A 109 -9.23 20.92 7.20
C TYR A 109 -10.58 20.96 7.90
N GLY A 110 -10.57 20.82 9.22
CA GLY A 110 -11.73 21.04 10.08
C GLY A 110 -11.86 22.52 10.39
N LYS A 111 -12.95 23.15 9.95
CA LYS A 111 -13.21 24.57 10.20
C LYS A 111 -13.83 24.77 11.58
N THR A 112 -13.29 25.71 12.36
CA THR A 112 -13.92 26.21 13.60
C THR A 112 -14.63 27.53 13.34
N ASP A 113 -14.08 28.37 12.45
CA ASP A 113 -14.74 29.55 11.90
C ASP A 113 -15.33 29.25 10.51
N ASN A 114 -16.63 29.46 10.34
CA ASN A 114 -17.31 29.21 9.07
C ASN A 114 -16.92 30.16 7.94
N ASN A 115 -16.31 31.30 8.26
CA ASN A 115 -15.85 32.28 7.29
C ASN A 115 -14.46 31.98 6.74
N ILE A 116 -13.76 30.98 7.29
CA ILE A 116 -12.40 30.62 6.91
C ILE A 116 -12.39 29.22 6.29
N THR A 117 -11.76 29.09 5.13
CA THR A 117 -11.56 27.80 4.46
C THR A 117 -10.08 27.51 4.26
N GLY A 118 -9.70 26.26 4.45
CA GLY A 118 -8.36 25.74 4.19
C GLY A 118 -8.34 24.93 2.89
N THR A 119 -7.28 25.05 2.11
CA THR A 119 -7.05 24.23 0.91
C THR A 119 -5.62 23.74 0.89
N PHE A 120 -5.43 22.45 0.65
CA PHE A 120 -4.11 21.84 0.50
C PHE A 120 -3.66 21.89 -0.96
N THR A 121 -2.35 22.01 -1.21
CA THR A 121 -1.82 21.78 -2.56
C THR A 121 -2.12 20.36 -3.03
N ASN A 122 -1.90 19.36 -2.17
CA ASN A 122 -2.33 17.98 -2.35
C ASN A 122 -3.08 17.48 -1.11
N SER A 123 -4.40 17.34 -1.19
CA SER A 123 -5.21 16.81 -0.09
C SER A 123 -5.20 15.28 0.00
N LYS A 124 -4.65 14.60 -0.99
CA LYS A 124 -4.50 13.14 -1.03
C LYS A 124 -3.16 12.77 -1.64
N ILE A 125 -2.29 12.16 -0.84
CA ILE A 125 -0.91 11.83 -1.18
C ILE A 125 -0.77 10.31 -1.14
N GLY A 126 -0.12 9.74 -2.16
CA GLY A 126 0.22 8.32 -2.18
C GLY A 126 1.72 8.13 -2.05
N LEU A 127 2.17 7.34 -1.08
CA LEU A 127 3.59 7.09 -0.82
C LEU A 127 3.91 5.61 -0.97
N LYS A 128 5.04 5.32 -1.62
CA LYS A 128 5.55 3.97 -1.81
C LYS A 128 5.99 3.34 -0.49
N SER A 129 6.00 2.01 -0.44
CA SER A 129 6.72 1.24 0.57
C SER A 129 8.16 1.71 0.71
N ALA A 130 8.67 1.75 1.94
CA ALA A 130 10.09 1.96 2.22
C ALA A 130 10.93 0.68 2.04
N GLU A 131 10.31 -0.46 1.74
CA GLU A 131 11.02 -1.70 1.46
C GLU A 131 12.04 -1.51 0.32
N GLY A 132 13.28 -1.91 0.58
CA GLY A 132 14.40 -1.74 -0.36
C GLY A 132 14.97 -0.32 -0.45
N THR A 133 14.49 0.64 0.35
CA THR A 133 15.10 1.97 0.47
C THR A 133 16.22 1.99 1.51
N ASN A 134 17.20 2.89 1.35
CA ASN A 134 18.22 3.10 2.37
C ASN A 134 17.63 3.81 3.59
N VAL A 135 18.26 3.63 4.76
CA VAL A 135 17.87 4.35 5.99
C VAL A 135 17.93 5.85 5.76
N GLY A 136 16.82 6.54 6.00
CA GLY A 136 16.68 8.00 5.80
C GLY A 136 16.25 8.41 4.39
N GLU A 137 16.10 7.46 3.46
CA GLU A 137 15.62 7.70 2.08
C GLU A 137 14.19 7.19 1.87
N SER A 138 13.42 7.04 2.95
CA SER A 138 12.04 6.58 2.88
C SER A 138 11.16 7.56 2.08
N PRO A 139 10.19 7.06 1.29
CA PRO A 139 9.35 7.91 0.45
C PRO A 139 8.63 8.98 1.26
N SER A 140 8.72 10.23 0.81
CA SER A 140 8.15 11.37 1.52
C SER A 140 7.63 12.44 0.56
N GLU A 141 6.56 13.12 0.95
CA GLU A 141 5.97 14.23 0.21
C GLU A 141 5.48 15.31 1.18
N THR A 142 5.59 16.57 0.74
CA THR A 142 5.14 17.74 1.50
C THR A 142 3.98 18.40 0.77
N THR A 143 2.91 18.71 1.51
CA THR A 143 1.82 19.59 1.05
C THR A 143 1.79 20.86 1.88
N THR A 144 1.27 21.95 1.31
CA THR A 144 1.05 23.20 2.05
C THR A 144 -0.44 23.46 2.25
N LEU A 145 -0.79 24.16 3.33
CA LEU A 145 -2.13 24.64 3.61
C LEU A 145 -2.24 26.13 3.30
N SER A 146 -3.18 26.50 2.43
CA SER A 146 -3.55 27.90 2.16
C SER A 146 -4.90 28.23 2.80
N LEU A 147 -4.99 29.38 3.46
CA LEU A 147 -6.23 29.89 4.05
C LEU A 147 -6.89 30.95 3.17
N LYS A 148 -8.23 30.94 3.13
CA LYS A 148 -9.07 31.96 2.49
C LYS A 148 -10.18 32.39 3.43
N GLY A 149 -10.75 33.56 3.13
CA GLY A 149 -11.83 34.16 3.91
C GLY A 149 -11.33 35.19 4.91
N ALA A 150 -12.24 35.68 5.77
CA ALA A 150 -11.98 36.80 6.66
C ALA A 150 -12.09 36.39 8.13
N LEU A 151 -11.05 36.71 8.91
CA LEU A 151 -11.12 36.61 10.36
C LEU A 151 -11.97 37.76 10.91
N SER A 152 -13.12 37.42 11.50
CA SER A 152 -14.06 38.42 12.02
C SER A 152 -13.65 38.98 13.39
N ASP A 153 -12.86 38.22 14.14
CA ASP A 153 -12.35 38.62 15.46
C ASP A 153 -11.10 39.48 15.32
N THR A 154 -11.27 40.80 15.37
CA THR A 154 -10.17 41.76 15.20
C THR A 154 -9.25 41.88 16.42
N THR A 155 -9.56 41.16 17.50
CA THR A 155 -8.79 41.13 18.75
C THR A 155 -8.11 39.79 19.00
N ALA A 156 -8.21 38.87 18.03
CA ALA A 156 -7.67 37.53 18.16
C ALA A 156 -6.15 37.53 18.30
N GLU A 157 -5.67 36.93 19.38
CA GLU A 157 -4.25 36.60 19.58
C GLU A 157 -4.12 35.08 19.67
N LYS A 158 -3.44 34.46 18.70
CA LYS A 158 -3.27 32.99 18.59
C LYS A 158 -4.58 32.19 18.73
N LYS A 159 -5.68 32.74 18.24
CA LYS A 159 -7.00 32.07 18.26
C LYS A 159 -6.99 30.85 17.34
N GLU A 160 -7.52 29.74 17.83
CA GLU A 160 -7.79 28.57 16.99
C GLU A 160 -8.91 28.86 15.99
N ILE A 161 -8.62 28.72 14.70
CA ILE A 161 -9.56 28.97 13.59
C ILE A 161 -9.97 27.70 12.85
N GLY A 162 -9.30 26.59 13.14
CA GLY A 162 -9.54 25.27 12.58
C GLY A 162 -8.42 24.30 12.95
N ASN A 163 -8.55 23.07 12.48
CA ASN A 163 -7.60 21.99 12.70
C ASN A 163 -7.32 21.22 11.40
N VAL A 164 -6.19 20.52 11.34
CA VAL A 164 -5.89 19.60 10.23
C VAL A 164 -5.88 18.17 10.74
N THR A 165 -6.48 17.27 9.97
CA THR A 165 -6.44 15.82 10.22
C THR A 165 -5.73 15.14 9.07
N VAL A 166 -4.80 14.23 9.38
CA VAL A 166 -4.15 13.31 8.43
C VAL A 166 -4.64 11.90 8.72
N THR A 167 -5.29 11.28 7.73
CA THR A 167 -5.75 9.89 7.82
C THR A 167 -4.88 9.01 6.94
N ILE A 168 -4.30 7.97 7.52
CA ILE A 168 -3.51 6.96 6.80
C ILE A 168 -4.41 5.76 6.47
N SER A 169 -4.34 5.30 5.23
CA SER A 169 -4.98 4.08 4.76
C SER A 169 -4.07 3.31 3.83
N ASP A 170 -4.51 2.10 3.46
CA ASP A 170 -3.99 1.42 2.27
C ASP A 170 -4.01 2.35 1.06
N TYR A 171 -3.11 2.11 0.12
CA TYR A 171 -3.07 2.91 -1.08
C TYR A 171 -4.41 2.85 -1.85
N VAL A 172 -5.01 4.03 -2.06
CA VAL A 172 -6.28 4.17 -2.80
C VAL A 172 -6.04 4.86 -4.13
N GLY A 173 -5.86 4.04 -5.18
CA GLY A 173 -5.72 4.50 -6.56
C GLY A 173 -6.99 5.14 -7.15
N THR A 174 -6.82 5.83 -8.28
CA THR A 174 -7.94 6.37 -9.07
C THR A 174 -8.36 5.37 -10.13
N SER A 175 -9.57 5.50 -10.69
CA SER A 175 -10.00 4.61 -11.78
C SER A 175 -9.09 4.79 -13.00
N SER A 176 -8.49 3.71 -13.47
CA SER A 176 -7.69 3.71 -14.69
C SER A 176 -8.58 3.56 -15.93
N ASN A 177 -7.98 3.58 -17.11
CA ASN A 177 -8.68 3.22 -18.35
C ASN A 177 -8.88 1.71 -18.48
N TYR A 178 -8.23 0.89 -17.65
CA TYR A 178 -8.41 -0.54 -17.67
C TYR A 178 -9.64 -0.94 -16.88
N LYS A 179 -10.50 -1.69 -17.53
CA LYS A 179 -11.66 -2.30 -16.91
C LYS A 179 -11.41 -3.79 -16.76
N TRP A 180 -12.02 -4.33 -15.74
CA TRP A 180 -12.21 -5.75 -15.62
C TRP A 180 -13.71 -6.02 -15.81
N ASP A 181 -14.00 -7.04 -16.60
CA ASP A 181 -15.33 -7.60 -16.73
C ASP A 181 -15.32 -8.95 -16.01
N GLY A 182 -16.44 -9.38 -15.47
CA GLY A 182 -16.60 -10.68 -14.87
C GLY A 182 -18.03 -11.18 -15.03
N ASN A 183 -18.18 -12.47 -15.32
CA ASN A 183 -19.49 -13.09 -15.43
C ASN A 183 -19.97 -13.60 -14.05
N GLY A 184 -21.28 -13.65 -13.84
CA GLY A 184 -21.93 -14.00 -12.56
C GLY A 184 -22.37 -12.77 -11.75
N ASN A 185 -22.41 -12.91 -10.41
CA ASN A 185 -22.86 -11.83 -9.50
C ASN A 185 -21.79 -10.77 -9.20
N ILE A 186 -20.66 -10.78 -9.91
CA ILE A 186 -19.62 -9.77 -9.76
C ILE A 186 -19.79 -8.73 -10.86
N SER A 187 -20.22 -7.53 -10.49
CA SER A 187 -20.46 -6.42 -11.43
C SER A 187 -19.16 -5.86 -12.04
N TRP A 188 -19.29 -5.28 -13.24
CA TRP A 188 -18.24 -4.54 -13.96
C TRP A 188 -17.57 -3.45 -13.12
N GLY A 189 -16.26 -3.24 -13.32
CA GLY A 189 -15.54 -2.16 -12.65
C GLY A 189 -14.30 -1.66 -13.39
N PHE A 190 -13.73 -0.59 -12.86
CA PHE A 190 -12.42 -0.10 -13.29
C PHE A 190 -11.35 -0.66 -12.36
N LEU A 191 -10.25 -1.10 -12.95
CA LEU A 191 -9.03 -1.26 -12.17
C LEU A 191 -8.60 0.12 -11.66
N LYS A 192 -8.04 0.15 -10.47
CA LYS A 192 -7.45 1.33 -9.86
C LYS A 192 -5.99 1.42 -10.24
N THR A 193 -5.49 2.63 -10.47
CA THR A 193 -4.04 2.87 -10.56
C THR A 193 -3.36 2.35 -9.31
N THR A 194 -2.08 2.02 -9.40
CA THR A 194 -1.20 1.90 -8.23
C THR A 194 -0.20 3.07 -8.26
N LEU A 195 0.70 3.14 -7.28
CA LEU A 195 1.85 4.04 -7.35
C LEU A 195 2.92 3.56 -8.34
N THR A 196 2.78 2.35 -8.88
CA THR A 196 3.67 1.87 -9.95
C THR A 196 2.97 2.05 -11.28
N ASP A 197 3.54 2.84 -12.17
CA ASP A 197 3.02 3.02 -13.52
C ASP A 197 2.94 1.67 -14.25
N GLY A 198 1.85 1.48 -14.99
CA GLY A 198 1.56 0.22 -15.68
C GLY A 198 1.04 -0.90 -14.76
N VAL A 199 0.92 -0.68 -13.45
CA VAL A 199 0.33 -1.64 -12.51
C VAL A 199 -1.00 -1.14 -12.00
N TYR A 200 -2.01 -2.01 -12.04
CA TYR A 200 -3.40 -1.68 -11.70
C TYR A 200 -3.98 -2.75 -10.77
N THR A 201 -4.91 -2.37 -9.90
CA THR A 201 -5.49 -3.29 -8.92
C THR A 201 -7.01 -3.15 -8.78
N VAL A 202 -7.71 -4.20 -8.41
CA VAL A 202 -9.12 -4.10 -7.98
C VAL A 202 -9.37 -5.08 -6.84
N GLU A 203 -10.17 -4.62 -5.88
CA GLU A 203 -10.70 -5.45 -4.81
C GLU A 203 -12.20 -5.64 -5.00
N LYS A 204 -12.67 -6.85 -4.73
CA LYS A 204 -14.08 -7.17 -4.88
C LYS A 204 -14.50 -8.28 -3.94
N GLU A 205 -15.59 -8.03 -3.23
CA GLU A 205 -16.28 -9.05 -2.46
C GLU A 205 -16.93 -10.08 -3.39
N CYS A 206 -16.72 -11.35 -3.09
CA CYS A 206 -17.22 -12.48 -3.83
C CYS A 206 -18.46 -13.08 -3.14
N PRO A 207 -19.69 -12.86 -3.65
CA PRO A 207 -20.92 -13.40 -3.06
C PRO A 207 -21.16 -14.90 -3.36
N GLY A 208 -20.20 -15.59 -3.93
CA GLY A 208 -20.32 -16.97 -4.39
C GLY A 208 -18.96 -17.62 -4.61
N ASN A 209 -18.97 -18.91 -4.95
CA ASN A 209 -17.73 -19.68 -5.07
C ASN A 209 -17.25 -19.85 -6.52
N ASN A 210 -18.14 -19.76 -7.51
CA ASN A 210 -17.82 -20.12 -8.88
C ASN A 210 -18.04 -18.93 -9.82
N TYR A 211 -16.97 -18.51 -10.49
CA TYR A 211 -17.00 -17.42 -11.46
C TYR A 211 -16.43 -17.93 -12.78
N LEU A 212 -17.33 -18.37 -13.67
CA LEU A 212 -16.97 -18.98 -14.95
C LEU A 212 -16.70 -17.93 -16.02
N ALA A 213 -15.67 -18.16 -16.84
CA ALA A 213 -15.36 -17.32 -17.98
C ALA A 213 -16.35 -17.54 -19.14
N SER A 214 -17.04 -16.46 -19.50
CA SER A 214 -17.37 -16.18 -20.90
C SER A 214 -16.93 -14.76 -21.32
N ILE A 215 -16.73 -13.85 -20.36
CA ILE A 215 -16.48 -12.41 -20.61
C ILE A 215 -15.46 -11.80 -19.62
N PHE A 216 -14.73 -12.58 -18.80
CA PHE A 216 -13.82 -11.97 -17.82
C PHE A 216 -12.50 -11.51 -18.44
N TYR A 217 -12.41 -10.30 -18.98
CA TYR A 217 -11.16 -9.80 -19.55
C TYR A 217 -10.81 -8.42 -19.03
N ILE A 218 -9.51 -8.14 -19.04
CA ILE A 218 -9.00 -6.80 -18.78
C ILE A 218 -8.92 -6.09 -20.13
N TYR A 219 -9.55 -4.92 -20.27
CA TYR A 219 -9.44 -4.14 -21.50
C TYR A 219 -9.22 -2.67 -21.25
N ASN A 220 -8.56 -2.02 -22.21
CA ASN A 220 -8.40 -0.59 -22.22
C ASN A 220 -9.67 0.07 -22.78
N LYS A 221 -10.36 0.90 -21.98
CA LYS A 221 -11.52 1.67 -22.42
C LYS A 221 -11.19 2.66 -23.54
N GLY A 222 -9.97 3.23 -23.52
CA GLY A 222 -9.49 4.14 -24.56
C GLY A 222 -9.15 3.43 -25.87
N ASN A 223 -8.90 2.11 -25.81
CA ASN A 223 -8.63 1.27 -26.97
C ASN A 223 -9.28 -0.10 -26.76
N SER A 224 -10.55 -0.25 -27.18
CA SER A 224 -11.33 -1.48 -26.95
C SER A 224 -10.78 -2.73 -27.66
N GLN A 225 -9.79 -2.57 -28.53
CA GLN A 225 -9.04 -3.66 -29.16
C GLN A 225 -7.92 -4.21 -28.28
N GLU A 226 -7.47 -3.45 -27.28
CA GLU A 226 -6.49 -3.88 -26.30
C GLU A 226 -7.19 -4.64 -25.17
N LYS A 227 -7.03 -5.97 -25.21
CA LYS A 227 -7.59 -6.90 -24.22
C LYS A 227 -6.52 -7.89 -23.77
N TYR A 228 -6.66 -8.39 -22.55
CA TYR A 228 -5.76 -9.37 -21.95
C TYR A 228 -6.54 -10.56 -21.40
N VAL A 229 -5.98 -11.77 -21.60
CA VAL A 229 -6.48 -13.05 -21.08
C VAL A 229 -5.32 -13.86 -20.49
N ILE A 230 -5.61 -14.90 -19.70
CA ILE A 230 -4.55 -15.83 -19.24
C ILE A 230 -3.91 -16.50 -20.47
N LYS A 231 -2.58 -16.53 -20.48
CA LYS A 231 -1.78 -17.12 -21.56
C LYS A 231 -1.85 -18.65 -21.54
N ASP A 232 -1.64 -19.24 -20.37
CA ASP A 232 -1.43 -20.68 -20.20
C ASP A 232 -2.40 -21.27 -19.16
N GLY A 233 -3.54 -21.79 -19.62
CA GLY A 233 -4.50 -22.53 -18.79
C GLY A 233 -5.49 -21.67 -17.98
N ASP A 234 -5.91 -22.20 -16.83
CA ASP A 234 -6.89 -21.59 -15.93
C ASP A 234 -6.24 -21.20 -14.59
N ILE A 235 -6.84 -20.22 -13.91
CA ILE A 235 -6.52 -19.96 -12.50
C ILE A 235 -6.97 -21.15 -11.67
N LYS A 236 -6.09 -21.61 -10.77
CA LYS A 236 -6.34 -22.78 -9.91
C LYS A 236 -6.36 -22.42 -8.42
N ALA A 237 -5.59 -21.41 -8.04
CA ALA A 237 -5.40 -20.95 -6.68
C ALA A 237 -4.89 -19.48 -6.66
N GLU A 238 -4.57 -18.96 -5.49
CA GLU A 238 -3.83 -17.71 -5.37
C GLU A 238 -2.45 -17.85 -6.05
N GLY A 239 -1.98 -16.77 -6.68
CA GLY A 239 -0.71 -16.79 -7.39
C GLY A 239 -0.65 -15.74 -8.50
N THR A 240 0.48 -15.76 -9.22
CA THR A 240 0.74 -14.88 -10.36
C THR A 240 0.69 -15.70 -11.64
N TYR A 241 -0.07 -15.19 -12.61
CA TYR A 241 -0.35 -15.84 -13.88
C TYR A 241 0.04 -14.95 -15.04
N SER A 242 0.63 -15.54 -16.08
CA SER A 242 0.98 -14.83 -17.31
C SER A 242 -0.29 -14.46 -18.08
N LEU A 243 -0.35 -13.21 -18.52
CA LEU A 243 -1.35 -12.71 -19.45
C LEU A 243 -0.79 -12.70 -20.88
N GLN A 244 -1.70 -12.70 -21.85
CA GLN A 244 -1.41 -12.44 -23.25
C GLN A 244 -2.36 -11.38 -23.79
N LYS A 245 -1.83 -10.47 -24.60
CA LYS A 245 -2.61 -9.46 -25.31
C LYS A 245 -3.31 -10.11 -26.51
N VAL A 246 -4.60 -9.83 -26.68
CA VAL A 246 -5.42 -10.41 -27.77
C VAL A 246 -6.11 -9.32 -28.59
N THR A 247 -6.10 -9.47 -29.92
CA THR A 247 -6.69 -8.53 -30.89
C THR A 247 -7.93 -9.12 -31.54
N SER A 248 -9.12 -8.72 -31.06
CA SER A 248 -10.46 -9.00 -31.63
C SER A 248 -10.90 -10.47 -31.75
N GLY A 249 -12.22 -10.67 -31.60
CA GLY A 249 -12.94 -11.88 -32.01
C GLY A 249 -14.24 -12.06 -31.21
N ASN A 250 -15.07 -12.99 -31.67
CA ASN A 250 -16.32 -13.41 -31.03
C ASN A 250 -16.07 -14.80 -30.44
N GLY A 251 -15.95 -14.93 -29.11
CA GLY A 251 -15.55 -16.18 -28.44
C GLY A 251 -15.13 -15.93 -26.99
N SER A 252 -15.01 -16.99 -26.18
CA SER A 252 -14.84 -16.96 -24.72
C SER A 252 -13.53 -16.32 -24.25
N TYR A 253 -13.46 -14.99 -24.25
CA TYR A 253 -12.35 -14.25 -23.64
C TYR A 253 -12.61 -14.17 -22.14
N GLY A 254 -11.90 -14.97 -21.36
CA GLY A 254 -11.68 -14.55 -19.99
C GLY A 254 -10.99 -15.49 -19.03
N VAL A 255 -10.94 -15.03 -17.79
CA VAL A 255 -10.31 -15.69 -16.66
C VAL A 255 -11.40 -16.22 -15.72
N SER A 256 -11.43 -17.54 -15.51
CA SER A 256 -12.34 -18.14 -14.53
C SER A 256 -11.70 -18.14 -13.15
N LEU A 257 -12.48 -17.92 -12.10
CA LEU A 257 -12.06 -18.23 -10.72
C LEU A 257 -12.73 -19.54 -10.29
N PRO A 258 -11.95 -20.59 -9.98
CA PRO A 258 -12.50 -21.91 -9.73
C PRO A 258 -13.17 -21.99 -8.34
N SER A 259 -14.18 -22.85 -8.24
CA SER A 259 -14.88 -23.12 -6.98
C SER A 259 -13.98 -23.64 -5.85
N THR A 260 -12.83 -24.22 -6.20
CA THR A 260 -11.81 -24.71 -5.26
C THR A 260 -11.19 -23.59 -4.41
N MET A 261 -11.27 -22.32 -4.82
CA MET A 261 -10.77 -21.20 -4.02
C MET A 261 -11.72 -20.81 -2.86
N ALA A 262 -12.94 -21.33 -2.82
CA ALA A 262 -13.93 -21.09 -1.76
C ALA A 262 -14.08 -19.59 -1.43
N LEU A 263 -14.47 -18.79 -2.45
CA LEU A 263 -14.49 -17.33 -2.41
C LEU A 263 -15.74 -16.72 -1.75
N ASN A 264 -16.78 -17.50 -1.46
CA ASN A 264 -18.03 -16.96 -0.92
C ASN A 264 -17.81 -16.21 0.41
N GLY A 265 -18.18 -14.93 0.44
CA GLY A 265 -18.01 -14.03 1.58
C GLY A 265 -16.58 -13.53 1.78
N LYS A 266 -15.67 -13.76 0.81
CA LYS A 266 -14.29 -13.28 0.84
C LYS A 266 -14.08 -12.13 -0.13
N THR A 267 -13.03 -11.34 0.09
CA THR A 267 -12.60 -10.32 -0.86
C THR A 267 -11.45 -10.88 -1.69
N ILE A 268 -11.53 -10.70 -3.01
CA ILE A 268 -10.41 -10.95 -3.91
C ILE A 268 -9.71 -9.64 -4.24
N ARG A 269 -8.38 -9.69 -4.34
CA ARG A 269 -7.55 -8.64 -4.93
C ARG A 269 -6.94 -9.17 -6.22
N LEU A 270 -7.15 -8.44 -7.30
CA LEU A 270 -6.57 -8.70 -8.61
C LEU A 270 -5.59 -7.59 -8.93
N THR A 271 -4.33 -7.94 -9.19
CA THR A 271 -3.28 -6.98 -9.54
C THR A 271 -2.74 -7.30 -10.92
N VAL A 272 -2.92 -6.38 -11.85
CA VAL A 272 -2.50 -6.49 -13.24
C VAL A 272 -1.23 -5.67 -13.42
N ASP A 273 -0.15 -6.31 -13.86
CA ASP A 273 1.11 -5.67 -14.18
C ASP A 273 1.33 -5.71 -15.70
N LEU A 274 1.32 -4.54 -16.33
CA LEU A 274 1.50 -4.36 -17.77
C LEU A 274 2.85 -3.71 -18.11
N ARG A 275 3.79 -3.64 -17.17
CA ARG A 275 5.09 -2.99 -17.38
C ARG A 275 5.97 -3.74 -18.38
N ASP A 276 5.91 -5.07 -18.38
CA ASP A 276 6.50 -5.89 -19.44
C ASP A 276 5.41 -6.21 -20.47
N GLU A 277 5.43 -5.51 -21.60
CA GLU A 277 4.45 -5.70 -22.67
C GLU A 277 4.49 -7.11 -23.28
N ASN A 278 5.63 -7.81 -23.17
CA ASN A 278 5.79 -9.17 -23.68
C ASN A 278 5.32 -10.23 -22.67
N ASN A 279 5.38 -9.91 -21.38
CA ASN A 279 4.97 -10.81 -20.29
C ASN A 279 4.12 -10.08 -19.25
N PRO A 280 2.95 -9.55 -19.62
CA PRO A 280 2.03 -8.96 -18.65
C PRO A 280 1.57 -10.05 -17.66
N THR A 281 1.24 -9.67 -16.42
CA THR A 281 0.84 -10.63 -15.40
C THR A 281 -0.43 -10.23 -14.66
N LEU A 282 -1.14 -11.23 -14.14
CA LEU A 282 -2.25 -11.08 -13.20
C LEU A 282 -1.90 -11.83 -11.92
N THR A 283 -1.83 -11.11 -10.81
CA THR A 283 -1.75 -11.70 -9.48
C THR A 283 -3.14 -11.75 -8.86
N VAL A 284 -3.51 -12.92 -8.35
CA VAL A 284 -4.78 -13.15 -7.64
C VAL A 284 -4.49 -13.50 -6.19
N LYS A 285 -5.08 -12.74 -5.28
CA LYS A 285 -5.02 -12.96 -3.83
C LYS A 285 -6.40 -12.89 -3.21
N VAL A 286 -6.60 -13.65 -2.14
CA VAL A 286 -7.75 -13.59 -1.26
C VAL A 286 -7.32 -12.82 -0.01
N ILE A 287 -8.05 -11.77 0.34
CA ILE A 287 -7.74 -10.87 1.45
C ILE A 287 -8.87 -10.84 2.48
#